data_AF-A0A852JFP3-F1
#
_entry.id   AF-A0A852JFP3-F1
#
_cell.length_a   1.000
_cell.length_b   1.000
_cell.length_c   1.000
_cell.angle_alpha   90.00
_cell.angle_beta   90.00
_cell.angle_gamma   90.00
#
_symmetry.space_group_name_H-M   'P 1'
#
loop_
_entity.id
_entity.type
_entity.pdbx_description
1 polymer ?
#
loop_
_entity_poly.entity_id
_entity_poly.type
_entity_poly.pdbx_seq_one_letter_code
_entity_poly.pdbx_strand_id
1 'polypeptide(L)' 'LASPPPLFPHSHPRPPPHPQVIYTVRNPKDVLVSLYHFSRIFRPYRDPGSVEQFLQRFLRGD' A
#
# COMPACT_ATOMS: atom_id res chain seq x y z
N LEU A 1 1.48 -8.80 19.50
CA LEU A 1 1.26 -8.14 18.19
C LEU A 1 2.32 -7.06 18.04
N ALA A 2 3.15 -7.12 17.01
CA ALA A 2 4.18 -6.11 16.78
C ALA A 2 3.55 -4.79 16.30
N SER A 3 4.07 -3.66 16.78
CA SER A 3 3.65 -2.32 16.33
C SER A 3 4.01 -2.12 14.85
N PRO A 4 3.14 -1.53 14.02
CA PRO A 4 3.52 -1.18 12.66
C PRO A 4 4.64 -0.12 12.67
N PRO A 5 5.54 -0.15 11.67
CA PRO A 5 6.62 0.82 11.58
C PRO A 5 6.08 2.25 11.41
N PRO A 6 6.82 3.27 11.88
CA PRO A 6 6.42 4.66 11.71
C PRO A 6 6.35 5.01 10.22
N LEU A 7 5.19 5.52 9.79
CA LEU A 7 4.92 5.89 8.39
C LEU A 7 5.59 7.20 7.96
N PHE A 8 6.00 8.03 8.92
CA PHE A 8 6.58 9.34 8.66
C PHE A 8 8.06 9.37 9.06
N PRO A 9 8.95 9.90 8.20
CA PRO A 9 10.36 10.04 8.54
C PRO A 9 10.51 11.01 9.72
N HIS A 10 11.24 10.60 10.76
CA HIS A 10 11.53 11.43 11.93
C HIS A 10 12.58 12.52 11.67
N SER A 11 13.06 12.69 10.44
CA SER A 11 14.18 13.55 10.10
C SER A 11 13.73 14.93 9.62
N HIS A 12 13.39 15.81 10.56
CA HIS A 12 13.44 17.26 10.34
C HIS A 12 13.96 17.95 11.62
N PRO A 13 15.04 18.75 11.57
CA PRO A 13 15.62 19.41 12.74
C PRO A 13 14.70 20.49 13.36
N ARG A 14 13.60 20.82 12.67
CA ARG A 14 12.50 21.65 13.18
C ARG A 14 11.21 20.89 12.86
N PRO A 15 10.41 20.43 13.84
CA PRO A 15 9.15 19.78 13.53
C PRO A 15 8.27 20.79 12.77
N PRO A 16 7.77 20.47 11.57
CA PRO A 16 6.71 21.27 10.97
C PRO A 16 5.50 21.27 11.93
N PRO A 17 4.64 22.30 11.88
CA PRO A 17 3.38 22.28 12.63
C PRO A 17 2.67 20.95 12.37
N HIS A 18 2.14 20.32 13.43
CA HIS A 18 1.49 19.02 13.39
C HIS A 18 0.65 18.87 12.10
N PRO A 19 1.11 18.10 11.11
CA PRO A 19 0.41 18.04 9.83
C PRO A 19 -0.95 17.40 10.04
N GLN A 20 -1.99 17.98 9.46
CA GLN A 20 -3.31 17.36 9.43
C GLN A 20 -3.27 16.21 8.42
N VAL A 21 -3.43 14.98 8.90
CA VAL A 21 -3.41 13.77 8.09
C VAL A 21 -4.82 13.23 7.98
N ILE A 22 -5.31 13.07 6.74
CA ILE A 22 -6.59 12.42 6.46
C ILE A 22 -6.28 10.99 6.02
N TYR A 23 -6.67 10.01 6.84
CA TYR A 23 -6.54 8.59 6.52
C TYR A 23 -7.88 8.04 6.00
N THR A 24 -7.86 7.44 4.82
CA THR A 24 -9.02 6.77 4.24
C THR A 24 -8.77 5.27 4.16
N VAL A 25 -9.79 4.49 4.53
CA VAL A 25 -9.74 3.03 4.51
C VAL A 25 -10.81 2.51 3.56
N ARG A 26 -10.51 1.42 2.87
CA ARG A 26 -11.41 0.75 1.94
C ARG A 26 -11.47 -0.74 2.27
N ASN A 27 -12.49 -1.41 1.77
CA ASN A 27 -12.56 -2.87 1.85
C ASN A 27 -11.30 -3.47 1.18
N PRO A 28 -10.56 -4.36 1.85
CA PRO A 28 -9.33 -4.94 1.30
C PRO A 28 -9.56 -5.67 -0.02
N LYS A 29 -10.77 -6.22 -0.26
CA LYS A 29 -11.13 -6.85 -1.54
C LYS A 29 -11.16 -5.83 -2.68
N ASP A 30 -11.66 -4.63 -2.44
CA ASP A 30 -11.70 -3.57 -3.44
C ASP A 30 -10.30 -3.00 -3.71
N VAL A 31 -9.49 -2.88 -2.66
CA VAL A 31 -8.08 -2.48 -2.77
C VAL A 31 -7.33 -3.48 -3.66
N LEU A 32 -7.46 -4.78 -3.40
CA LEU A 32 -6.85 -5.85 -4.19
C LEU A 32 -7.22 -5.75 -5.67
N VAL A 33 -8.53 -5.67 -5.99
CA VAL A 33 -9.00 -5.59 -7.38
C VAL A 33 -8.43 -4.34 -8.07
N SER A 34 -8.46 -3.19 -7.39
CA SER A 34 -7.90 -1.95 -7.93
C SER A 34 -6.39 -2.05 -8.19
N LEU A 35 -5.64 -2.66 -7.29
CA LEU A 35 -4.19 -2.83 -7.42
C LEU A 35 -3.83 -3.85 -8.52
N TYR A 36 -4.62 -4.93 -8.67
CA TYR A 36 -4.44 -5.91 -9.73
C TYR A 36 -4.58 -5.24 -11.11
N HIS A 37 -5.64 -4.47 -11.35
CA HIS A 37 -5.81 -3.77 -12.62
C HIS A 37 -4.77 -2.66 -12.82
N PHE A 38 -4.43 -1.92 -11.77
CA PHE A 38 -3.39 -0.89 -11.83
C PHE A 38 -2.03 -1.46 -12.23
N SER A 39 -1.65 -2.62 -11.67
CA SER A 39 -0.39 -3.29 -11.99
C SER A 39 -0.32 -3.78 -13.44
N ARG A 40 -1.45 -4.08 -14.09
CA ARG A 40 -1.50 -4.42 -15.53
C ARG A 40 -1.35 -3.20 -16.44
N ILE A 41 -1.76 -2.01 -15.97
CA ILE A 41 -1.76 -0.77 -16.76
C ILE A 41 -0.41 -0.06 -16.65
N PHE A 42 0.23 -0.14 -15.48
CA PHE A 42 1.45 0.58 -15.19
C PHE A 42 2.69 -0.26 -15.54
N ARG A 43 3.33 0.08 -16.67
CA ARG A 43 4.45 -0.66 -17.29
C ARG A 43 5.64 -1.03 -16.36
N PRO A 44 5.98 -0.26 -15.32
CA PRO A 44 7.03 -0.65 -14.37
C PRO A 44 6.72 -1.91 -13.55
N TYR A 45 5.45 -2.28 -13.38
CA TYR A 45 5.11 -3.51 -12.68
C TYR A 45 5.33 -4.73 -13.57
N ARG A 46 5.89 -5.79 -12.98
CA ARG A 46 5.90 -7.12 -13.61
C ARG A 46 4.45 -7.59 -13.79
N ASP A 47 4.24 -8.43 -14.80
CA ASP A 47 2.94 -9.06 -15.04
C ASP A 47 2.41 -9.68 -13.72
N PRO A 48 1.25 -9.22 -13.21
CA PRO A 48 0.70 -9.71 -11.95
C PRO A 48 0.33 -11.19 -12.00
N GLY A 49 0.26 -11.80 -13.18
CA GLY A 49 -0.13 -13.21 -13.34
C GLY A 49 -1.64 -13.39 -13.12
N SER A 50 -2.05 -14.54 -12.58
CA SER A 50 -3.46 -14.77 -12.25
C SER A 50 -3.88 -13.99 -11.00
N VAL A 51 -5.18 -13.69 -10.89
CA VAL A 51 -5.75 -13.05 -9.70
C VAL A 51 -5.45 -13.83 -8.42
N GLU A 52 -5.45 -15.16 -8.49
CA GLU A 52 -5.14 -16.03 -7.34
C GLU A 52 -3.69 -15.84 -6.85
N GLN A 53 -2.73 -15.81 -7.78
CA GLN A 53 -1.32 -15.57 -7.44
C GLN A 53 -1.12 -14.17 -6.88
N PHE A 54 -1.79 -13.19 -7.46
CA PHE A 54 -1.77 -11.81 -6.98
C PHE A 54 -2.36 -11.68 -5.56
N LEU A 55 -3.48 -12.37 -5.29
CA LEU A 55 -4.07 -12.45 -3.96
C LEU A 55 -3.10 -13.04 -2.93
N GLN A 56 -2.44 -14.15 -3.26
CA GLN A 56 -1.47 -14.78 -2.35
C GLN A 56 -0.31 -13.85 -2.01
N ARG A 57 0.21 -13.09 -2.99
CA ARG A 57 1.25 -12.07 -2.77
C ARG A 57 0.74 -10.91 -1.90
N PHE A 58 -0.45 -10.41 -2.20
CA PHE A 58 -1.08 -9.34 -1.43
C PHE A 58 -1.29 -9.72 0.05
N LEU A 59 -1.70 -10.97 0.33
CA LEU A 59 -1.89 -11.47 1.69
C LEU A 59 -0.56 -11.67 2.43
N ARG A 60 0.55 -11.89 1.72
CA ARG A 60 1.91 -11.93 2.29
C ARG A 60 2.49 -10.55 2.57
N GLY A 61 1.97 -9.52 1.90
CA GLY A 61 2.49 -8.16 1.98
C GLY A 61 3.75 -7.95 1.12
N ASP A 62 3.90 -8.73 0.05
CA ASP A 62 4.99 -8.64 -0.94
C ASP A 62 4.89 -7.38 -1.81
#